data_AF-G2FUE0-F1
#
_entry.id   AF-G2FUE0-F1
#
_cell.length_a   1.000
_cell.length_b   1.000
_cell.length_c   1.000
_cell.angle_alpha   90.00
_cell.angle_beta   90.00
_cell.angle_gamma   90.00
#
_symmetry.space_group_name_H-M   'P 1'
#
loop_
_entity.id
_entity.type
_entity.pdbx_description
1 polymer ?
#
loop_
_entity_poly.entity_id
_entity_poly.type
_entity_poly.pdbx_seq_one_letter_code
_entity_poly.pdbx_strand_id
1 'polypeptide(L)'
;MNYIGIDLAWTYANESGICVIADNGEIVYCESKVFSDEMIAAIVEEHAQEEAIVGIDAPLIVNNETGSRYCDGAIMREKIHGKNLSVFTCSKRFMLNHFGVVRGEEVVKAIIKRVPDFSLTGDLTNKKHVIIETFPTGITLGLFPDAFPVKYKIKHKVKFETTKTEMGRMVNLLKRVSDFNPPVHNIEDFFNHSSSIQAMSKKEFKNLEDKLDAFLCAYAAYWLANHNGKVFGDDQDGFITIPIIDENKVRDGKSERIKVYNKLIRDKIPQIIEESGKKAIIEKVSGKGYLDLLNAKLGEELQEYLDSQSVEELADLVEVVYAILDYKGVSRQEFEGIRKQKAEERGAFRDKLLLIEVCDG
;
A
#
# COMPACT_ATOMS: atom_id res chain seq x y z
N MET A 1 7.80 23.68 3.12
CA MET A 1 8.53 22.48 2.64
C MET A 1 7.63 21.62 1.76
N ASN A 2 8.15 20.98 0.72
CA ASN A 2 7.40 20.01 -0.08
C ASN A 2 8.04 18.62 -0.03
N TYR A 3 7.21 17.59 -0.16
CA TYR A 3 7.63 16.19 -0.10
C TYR A 3 7.31 15.53 -1.43
N ILE A 4 8.35 15.10 -2.12
CA ILE A 4 8.26 14.62 -3.50
C ILE A 4 8.54 13.13 -3.50
N GLY A 5 7.67 12.36 -4.13
CA GLY A 5 7.81 10.92 -4.30
C GLY A 5 7.92 10.56 -5.76
N ILE A 6 8.88 9.70 -6.09
CA ILE A 6 9.16 9.30 -7.47
C ILE A 6 9.18 7.77 -7.53
N ASP A 7 8.21 7.19 -8.23
CA ASP A 7 8.28 5.79 -8.68
C ASP A 7 9.03 5.75 -10.01
N LEU A 8 10.33 5.45 -9.94
CA LEU A 8 11.23 5.63 -11.08
C LEU A 8 11.24 4.36 -11.96
N ALA A 9 10.82 4.49 -13.20
CA ALA A 9 10.90 3.36 -14.12
C ALA A 9 12.35 2.99 -14.43
N TRP A 10 12.65 1.71 -14.63
CA TRP A 10 14.01 1.25 -14.96
C TRP A 10 14.54 1.78 -16.30
N THR A 11 13.65 2.14 -17.24
CA THR A 11 14.01 2.62 -18.58
C THR A 11 13.23 3.87 -18.95
N TYR A 12 13.75 4.64 -19.92
CA TYR A 12 13.11 5.86 -20.43
C TYR A 12 11.87 5.62 -21.32
N ALA A 13 11.52 4.36 -21.59
CA ALA A 13 10.35 4.02 -22.39
C ALA A 13 9.08 3.82 -21.55
N ASN A 14 9.26 3.58 -20.25
CA ASN A 14 8.16 3.29 -19.33
C ASN A 14 7.77 4.54 -18.55
N GLU A 15 6.52 4.57 -18.09
CA GLU A 15 6.01 5.65 -17.26
C GLU A 15 6.67 5.62 -15.88
N SER A 16 6.95 6.80 -15.34
CA SER A 16 7.37 6.98 -13.94
C SER A 16 6.29 7.78 -13.22
N GLY A 17 5.96 7.40 -11.99
CA GLY A 17 5.04 8.15 -11.15
C GLY A 17 5.78 9.28 -10.43
N ILE A 18 5.14 10.44 -10.29
CA ILE A 18 5.62 11.54 -9.45
C ILE A 18 4.45 12.08 -8.64
N CYS A 19 4.63 12.24 -7.33
CA CYS A 19 3.66 12.83 -6.41
C CYS A 19 4.32 13.91 -5.57
N VAL A 20 3.62 15.00 -5.28
CA VAL A 20 4.09 16.10 -4.41
C VAL A 20 3.03 16.37 -3.35
N ILE A 21 3.46 16.33 -2.09
CA ILE A 21 2.67 16.70 -0.91
C ILE A 21 3.25 18.00 -0.36
N ALA A 22 2.42 19.02 -0.17
CA ALA A 22 2.80 20.26 0.50
C ALA A 22 2.77 20.11 2.03
N ASP A 23 3.46 21.00 2.75
CA ASP A 23 3.57 20.96 4.22
C ASP A 23 2.23 21.05 4.97
N ASN A 24 1.18 21.53 4.30
CA ASN A 24 -0.17 21.55 4.83
C ASN A 24 -0.91 20.21 4.67
N GLY A 25 -0.28 19.17 4.13
CA GLY A 25 -0.90 17.87 3.88
C GLY A 25 -1.73 17.78 2.61
N GLU A 26 -1.66 18.75 1.70
CA GLU A 26 -2.33 18.66 0.39
C GLU A 26 -1.41 18.03 -0.66
N ILE A 27 -1.94 17.06 -1.40
CA ILE A 27 -1.33 16.60 -2.65
C ILE A 27 -1.56 17.70 -3.69
N VAL A 28 -0.48 18.30 -4.18
CA VAL A 28 -0.51 19.41 -5.14
C VAL A 28 -0.14 18.99 -6.56
N TYR A 29 0.43 17.79 -6.72
CA TYR A 29 0.78 17.19 -8.01
C TYR A 29 0.80 15.66 -7.88
N CYS A 30 0.19 14.92 -8.81
CA CYS A 30 0.29 13.47 -8.86
C CYS A 30 0.04 12.93 -10.28
N GLU A 31 1.12 12.57 -10.98
CA GLU A 31 1.05 12.14 -12.38
C GLU A 31 1.93 10.93 -12.65
N SER A 32 1.50 10.11 -13.61
CA SER A 32 2.31 9.03 -14.19
C SER A 32 2.31 9.19 -15.71
N LYS A 33 3.50 9.30 -16.28
CA LYS A 33 3.76 9.40 -17.71
C LYS A 33 5.23 9.09 -17.99
N VAL A 34 5.61 9.03 -19.26
CA VAL A 34 7.01 8.91 -19.64
C VAL A 34 7.74 10.22 -19.30
N PHE A 35 8.73 10.13 -18.43
CA PHE A 35 9.59 11.24 -18.04
C PHE A 35 11.04 10.97 -18.42
N SER A 36 11.73 11.99 -18.92
CA SER A 36 13.20 12.01 -18.90
C SER A 36 13.71 12.51 -17.54
N ASP A 37 14.97 12.25 -17.22
CA ASP A 37 15.55 12.70 -15.95
C ASP A 37 15.56 14.23 -15.84
N GLU A 38 15.72 14.95 -16.96
CA GLU A 38 15.61 16.41 -17.01
C GLU A 38 14.18 16.92 -16.76
N MET A 39 13.16 16.17 -17.19
CA MET A 39 11.76 16.51 -16.87
C MET A 39 11.47 16.28 -15.39
N ILE A 40 11.97 15.19 -14.81
CA ILE A 40 11.84 14.92 -13.37
C ILE A 40 12.53 16.04 -12.58
N ALA A 41 13.77 16.38 -12.95
CA ALA A 41 14.54 17.40 -12.29
C ALA A 41 13.90 18.80 -12.40
N ALA A 42 13.24 19.13 -13.51
CA ALA A 42 12.47 20.37 -13.64
C ALA A 42 11.25 20.42 -12.71
N ILE A 43 10.54 19.31 -12.53
CA ILE A 43 9.42 19.21 -11.58
C ILE A 43 9.93 19.34 -10.14
N VAL A 44 11.05 18.69 -9.83
CA VAL A 44 11.69 18.83 -8.50
C VAL A 44 12.10 20.28 -8.25
N GLU A 45 12.73 20.95 -9.22
CA GLU A 45 13.09 22.36 -9.15
C GLU A 45 11.88 23.27 -8.91
N GLU A 46 10.78 23.05 -9.63
CA GLU A 46 9.53 23.80 -9.46
C GLU A 46 8.97 23.67 -8.03
N HIS A 47 9.03 22.46 -7.45
CA HIS A 47 8.47 22.18 -6.13
C HIS A 47 9.47 22.29 -4.97
N ALA A 48 10.75 22.60 -5.22
CA ALA A 48 11.79 22.68 -4.20
C ALA A 48 12.26 24.12 -3.90
N GLN A 49 11.43 25.15 -4.17
CA GLN A 49 11.85 26.56 -4.04
C GLN A 49 12.21 27.01 -2.60
N GLU A 50 11.64 26.39 -1.56
CA GLU A 50 11.97 26.69 -0.16
C GLU A 50 12.79 25.57 0.49
N GLU A 51 12.16 24.42 0.72
CA GLU A 51 12.74 23.22 1.33
C GLU A 51 12.02 22.01 0.72
N ALA A 52 12.75 20.91 0.46
CA ALA A 52 12.13 19.72 -0.08
C ALA A 52 12.84 18.42 0.30
N ILE A 53 12.04 17.35 0.49
CA ILE A 53 12.55 15.99 0.66
C ILE A 53 12.00 15.12 -0.46
N VAL A 54 12.90 14.46 -1.19
CA VAL A 54 12.58 13.62 -2.35
C VAL A 54 12.81 12.16 -2.01
N GLY A 55 11.75 11.35 -1.96
CA GLY A 55 11.83 9.89 -1.87
C GLY A 55 11.75 9.24 -3.25
N ILE A 56 12.73 8.40 -3.60
CA ILE A 56 12.80 7.75 -4.92
C ILE A 56 12.80 6.23 -4.78
N ASP A 57 11.89 5.55 -5.50
CA ASP A 57 11.89 4.09 -5.70
C ASP A 57 12.92 3.71 -6.76
N ALA A 58 14.20 3.77 -6.37
CA ALA A 58 15.31 3.24 -7.17
C ALA A 58 16.59 3.16 -6.33
N PRO A 59 17.52 2.24 -6.66
CA PRO A 59 18.90 2.31 -6.20
C PRO A 59 19.56 3.64 -6.59
N LEU A 60 19.99 4.45 -5.62
CA LEU A 60 20.55 5.79 -5.86
C LEU A 60 22.09 5.85 -5.79
N ILE A 61 22.70 4.89 -5.09
CA ILE A 61 24.16 4.71 -5.04
C ILE A 61 24.43 3.23 -5.28
N VAL A 62 25.15 2.91 -6.36
CA VAL A 62 25.47 1.53 -6.76
C VAL A 62 26.95 1.38 -7.07
N ASN A 63 27.76 1.34 -6.01
CA ASN A 63 29.21 1.20 -6.13
C ASN A 63 29.67 -0.24 -6.37
N ASN A 64 28.85 -1.23 -5.99
CA ASN A 64 29.22 -2.64 -6.10
C ASN A 64 29.14 -3.14 -7.55
N GLU A 65 30.23 -3.69 -8.05
CA GLU A 65 30.28 -4.23 -9.42
C GLU A 65 29.35 -5.44 -9.62
N THR A 66 29.27 -6.32 -8.62
CA THR A 66 28.42 -7.54 -8.62
C THR A 66 27.83 -7.79 -7.23
N GLY A 67 26.91 -8.75 -7.11
CA GLY A 67 26.29 -9.11 -5.83
C GLY A 67 25.24 -8.11 -5.37
N SER A 68 25.07 -7.97 -4.06
CA SER A 68 24.13 -7.04 -3.43
C SER A 68 24.86 -5.88 -2.76
N ARG A 69 24.21 -4.71 -2.66
CA ARG A 69 24.71 -3.64 -1.78
C ARG A 69 24.59 -4.06 -0.31
N TYR A 70 25.35 -3.39 0.57
CA TYR A 70 25.23 -3.66 2.00
C TYR A 70 23.81 -3.37 2.51
N CYS A 71 23.21 -2.25 2.10
CA CYS A 71 21.85 -1.86 2.46
C CYS A 71 20.81 -2.93 2.07
N ASP A 72 20.90 -3.50 0.86
CA ASP A 72 20.02 -4.57 0.37
C ASP A 72 20.05 -5.79 1.32
N GLY A 73 21.25 -6.20 1.76
CA GLY A 73 21.41 -7.31 2.70
C GLY A 73 21.00 -6.95 4.13
N ALA A 74 21.25 -5.72 4.56
CA ALA A 74 20.91 -5.25 5.91
C ALA A 74 19.40 -5.24 6.13
N ILE A 75 18.63 -4.71 5.18
CA ILE A 75 17.17 -4.70 5.29
C ILE A 75 16.55 -6.11 5.26
N MET A 76 17.12 -7.04 4.47
CA MET A 76 16.65 -8.44 4.42
C MET A 76 16.90 -9.24 5.71
N ARG A 77 17.89 -8.82 6.52
CA ARG A 77 18.17 -9.43 7.83
C ARG A 77 17.31 -8.86 8.96
N GLU A 78 16.71 -7.69 8.74
CA GLU A 78 15.92 -6.99 9.73
C GLU A 78 14.48 -7.49 9.74
N LYS A 79 13.87 -7.51 10.93
CA LYS A 79 12.43 -7.66 11.09
C LYS A 79 11.78 -6.31 11.33
N ILE A 80 10.87 -5.92 10.46
CA ILE A 80 10.01 -4.74 10.64
C ILE A 80 8.63 -5.24 11.04
N HIS A 81 8.13 -4.81 12.20
CA HIS A 81 6.86 -5.30 12.79
C HIS A 81 6.77 -6.83 12.84
N GLY A 82 7.89 -7.50 13.14
CA GLY A 82 7.99 -8.96 13.21
C GLY A 82 8.01 -9.67 11.85
N LYS A 83 7.89 -8.96 10.73
CA LYS A 83 7.88 -9.51 9.37
C LYS A 83 9.23 -9.28 8.66
N ASN A 84 9.60 -10.23 7.80
CA ASN A 84 10.78 -10.10 6.93
C ASN A 84 10.39 -9.37 5.64
N LEU A 85 11.33 -8.60 5.10
CA LEU A 85 11.18 -7.88 3.84
C LEU A 85 12.14 -8.44 2.79
N SER A 86 11.68 -8.47 1.54
CA SER A 86 12.52 -8.81 0.39
C SER A 86 12.70 -7.57 -0.47
N VAL A 87 13.92 -7.37 -0.96
CA VAL A 87 14.27 -6.24 -1.83
C VAL A 87 14.95 -6.74 -3.09
N PHE A 88 14.90 -5.91 -4.12
CA PHE A 88 15.69 -6.14 -5.32
C PHE A 88 17.18 -5.91 -4.99
N THR A 89 18.00 -6.95 -5.12
CA THR A 89 19.45 -6.85 -4.94
C THR A 89 20.09 -6.23 -6.17
N CYS A 90 20.70 -5.07 -6.02
CA CYS A 90 21.25 -4.30 -7.13
C CYS A 90 22.77 -4.45 -7.23
N SER A 91 23.29 -4.48 -8.47
CA SER A 91 24.70 -4.28 -8.77
C SER A 91 24.88 -3.49 -10.07
N LYS A 92 26.02 -2.80 -10.17
CA LYS A 92 26.33 -1.95 -11.32
C LYS A 92 26.35 -2.72 -12.63
N ARG A 93 26.99 -3.90 -12.66
CA ARG A 93 27.01 -4.76 -13.85
C ARG A 93 25.63 -5.23 -14.27
N PHE A 94 24.75 -5.56 -13.31
CA PHE A 94 23.38 -5.94 -13.63
C PHE A 94 22.64 -4.78 -14.31
N MET A 95 22.69 -3.59 -13.70
CA MET A 95 22.00 -2.39 -14.18
C MET A 95 22.46 -2.00 -15.59
N LEU A 96 23.77 -1.94 -15.82
CA LEU A 96 24.34 -1.60 -17.13
C LEU A 96 23.99 -2.64 -18.19
N ASN A 97 24.02 -3.93 -17.87
CA ASN A 97 23.71 -4.97 -18.84
C ASN A 97 22.22 -5.02 -19.24
N HIS A 98 21.30 -4.71 -18.32
CA HIS A 98 19.85 -4.82 -18.57
C HIS A 98 19.22 -3.51 -19.02
N PHE A 99 19.71 -2.37 -18.52
CA PHE A 99 19.10 -1.06 -18.74
C PHE A 99 20.05 -0.06 -19.39
N GLY A 100 21.35 -0.39 -19.52
CA GLY A 100 22.38 0.51 -20.07
C GLY A 100 22.84 1.60 -19.10
N VAL A 101 22.16 1.76 -17.97
CA VAL A 101 22.36 2.87 -17.03
C VAL A 101 21.86 2.50 -15.63
N VAL A 102 22.39 3.18 -14.61
CA VAL A 102 21.80 3.21 -13.27
C VAL A 102 20.93 4.46 -13.19
N ARG A 103 19.65 4.34 -13.59
CA ARG A 103 18.78 5.52 -13.74
C ARG A 103 18.59 6.33 -12.45
N GLY A 104 18.61 5.68 -11.29
CA GLY A 104 18.59 6.37 -9.98
C GLY A 104 19.78 7.32 -9.80
N GLU A 105 20.99 6.95 -10.23
CA GLU A 105 22.15 7.83 -10.20
C GLU A 105 22.00 9.00 -11.19
N GLU A 106 21.46 8.77 -12.38
CA GLU A 106 21.28 9.81 -13.40
C GLU A 106 20.21 10.84 -13.02
N VAL A 107 19.07 10.41 -12.47
CA VAL A 107 18.04 11.35 -12.02
C VAL A 107 18.53 12.20 -10.85
N VAL A 108 19.31 11.63 -9.92
CA VAL A 108 19.94 12.39 -8.83
C VAL A 108 20.92 13.43 -9.39
N LYS A 109 21.76 13.06 -10.36
CA LYS A 109 22.67 14.02 -11.03
C LYS A 109 21.88 15.15 -11.68
N ALA A 110 20.77 14.85 -12.35
CA ALA A 110 19.93 15.85 -12.99
C ALA A 110 19.28 16.80 -11.96
N ILE A 111 18.78 16.27 -10.85
CA ILE A 111 18.20 17.07 -9.75
C ILE A 111 19.27 18.00 -9.15
N ILE A 112 20.43 17.46 -8.74
CA ILE A 112 21.50 18.24 -8.10
C ILE A 112 22.07 19.29 -9.06
N LYS A 113 22.14 19.00 -10.36
CA LYS A 113 22.58 19.97 -11.37
C LYS A 113 21.66 21.20 -11.44
N ARG A 114 20.36 21.05 -11.21
CA ARG A 114 19.38 22.15 -11.21
C ARG A 114 19.25 22.82 -9.85
N VAL A 115 19.28 22.01 -8.78
CA VAL A 115 19.13 22.46 -7.39
C VAL A 115 20.31 21.91 -6.58
N PRO A 116 21.47 22.62 -6.56
CA PRO A 116 22.71 22.13 -5.95
C PRO A 116 22.67 21.88 -4.44
N ASP A 117 21.66 22.41 -3.74
CA ASP A 117 21.53 22.31 -2.29
C ASP A 117 21.05 20.91 -1.83
N PHE A 118 20.57 20.06 -2.74
CA PHE A 118 20.16 18.70 -2.41
C PHE A 118 21.33 17.83 -1.95
N SER A 119 21.16 17.22 -0.77
CA SER A 119 22.03 16.18 -0.26
C SER A 119 21.42 14.80 -0.48
N LEU A 120 22.18 13.87 -1.08
CA LEU A 120 21.82 12.45 -1.14
C LEU A 120 22.25 11.78 0.17
N THR A 121 21.29 11.47 1.04
CA THR A 121 21.61 11.05 2.42
C THR A 121 20.43 10.39 3.12
N GLY A 122 20.70 9.37 3.94
CA GLY A 122 19.68 8.76 4.81
C GLY A 122 19.38 9.60 6.07
N ASP A 123 20.23 10.57 6.40
CA ASP A 123 20.08 11.43 7.58
C ASP A 123 19.43 12.77 7.21
N LEU A 124 18.17 12.93 7.62
CA LEU A 124 17.35 14.13 7.39
C LEU A 124 17.62 15.24 8.42
N THR A 125 18.42 14.99 9.46
CA THR A 125 18.58 15.91 10.59
C THR A 125 19.18 17.24 10.14
N ASN A 126 18.48 18.35 10.43
CA ASN A 126 18.90 19.72 10.08
C ASN A 126 19.13 19.98 8.58
N LYS A 127 18.55 19.17 7.68
CA LYS A 127 18.71 19.34 6.23
C LYS A 127 17.42 19.86 5.59
N LYS A 128 17.58 20.83 4.69
CA LYS A 128 16.49 21.51 3.98
C LYS A 128 16.14 20.88 2.64
N HIS A 129 17.14 20.31 1.96
CA HIS A 129 17.00 19.66 0.67
C HIS A 129 17.65 18.28 0.74
N VAL A 130 16.83 17.23 0.73
CA VAL A 130 17.29 15.84 0.90
C VAL A 130 16.73 14.96 -0.20
N ILE A 131 17.55 14.06 -0.72
CA ILE A 131 17.11 12.95 -1.57
C ILE A 131 17.37 11.64 -0.80
N ILE A 132 16.34 10.81 -0.69
CA ILE A 132 16.40 9.49 -0.06
C ILE A 132 16.02 8.39 -1.04
N GLU A 133 16.72 7.26 -0.91
CA GLU A 133 16.28 5.99 -1.46
C GLU A 133 15.20 5.38 -0.54
N THR A 134 14.07 5.02 -1.11
CA THR A 134 12.98 4.32 -0.41
C THR A 134 12.24 3.41 -1.40
N PHE A 135 11.22 2.67 -0.97
CA PHE A 135 10.41 1.88 -1.90
C PHE A 135 9.04 1.49 -1.34
N PRO A 136 7.98 1.38 -2.18
CA PRO A 136 6.60 1.21 -1.75
C PRO A 136 6.33 0.01 -0.84
N THR A 137 6.98 -1.13 -1.08
CA THR A 137 6.76 -2.34 -0.27
C THR A 137 7.31 -2.18 1.15
N GLY A 138 8.47 -1.54 1.30
CA GLY A 138 9.05 -1.24 2.60
C GLY A 138 8.26 -0.17 3.35
N ILE A 139 7.82 0.87 2.65
CA ILE A 139 6.93 1.91 3.18
C ILE A 139 5.62 1.30 3.69
N THR A 140 5.01 0.43 2.88
CA THR A 140 3.78 -0.28 3.26
C THR A 140 4.01 -1.11 4.50
N LEU A 141 5.09 -1.90 4.56
CA LEU A 141 5.38 -2.66 5.78
C LEU A 141 5.57 -1.74 6.98
N GLY A 142 6.31 -0.64 6.81
CA GLY A 142 6.67 0.27 7.89
C GLY A 142 5.52 1.09 8.47
N LEU A 143 4.59 1.55 7.64
CA LEU A 143 3.46 2.42 8.02
C LEU A 143 2.10 1.72 8.07
N PHE A 144 1.92 0.66 7.29
CA PHE A 144 0.66 -0.06 7.12
C PHE A 144 0.89 -1.58 7.25
N PRO A 145 1.35 -2.06 8.42
CA PRO A 145 1.75 -3.46 8.59
C PRO A 145 0.62 -4.47 8.32
N ASP A 146 -0.64 -4.05 8.44
CA ASP A 146 -1.86 -4.80 8.11
C ASP A 146 -2.12 -4.95 6.60
N ALA A 147 -1.55 -4.07 5.78
CA ALA A 147 -1.58 -4.16 4.32
C ALA A 147 -0.49 -5.11 3.76
N PHE A 148 0.52 -5.48 4.56
CA PHE A 148 1.62 -6.32 4.13
C PHE A 148 1.29 -7.83 4.18
N PRO A 149 1.58 -8.62 3.13
CA PRO A 149 2.41 -8.27 1.96
C PRO A 149 1.65 -7.52 0.85
N VAL A 150 2.37 -6.68 0.10
CA VAL A 150 1.84 -5.94 -1.05
C VAL A 150 1.41 -6.88 -2.19
N LYS A 151 0.12 -6.83 -2.53
CA LYS A 151 -0.50 -7.63 -3.60
C LYS A 151 -1.19 -6.80 -4.69
N TYR A 152 -1.19 -5.47 -4.59
CA TYR A 152 -1.78 -4.58 -5.60
C TYR A 152 -0.90 -4.41 -6.85
N LYS A 153 0.38 -4.83 -6.82
CA LYS A 153 1.27 -4.73 -7.99
C LYS A 153 1.02 -5.86 -9.00
N ILE A 154 1.02 -5.56 -10.30
CA ILE A 154 0.87 -6.56 -11.36
C ILE A 154 2.04 -7.57 -11.30
N LYS A 155 1.72 -8.86 -11.15
CA LYS A 155 2.70 -9.96 -11.14
C LYS A 155 2.25 -11.11 -12.03
N HIS A 156 3.17 -11.70 -12.78
CA HIS A 156 2.86 -12.81 -13.71
C HIS A 156 2.13 -14.00 -13.08
N LYS A 157 2.39 -14.28 -11.79
CA LYS A 157 1.81 -15.41 -11.06
C LYS A 157 0.49 -15.10 -10.34
N VAL A 158 0.01 -13.86 -10.39
CA VAL A 158 -1.22 -13.42 -9.71
C VAL A 158 -2.26 -13.06 -10.77
N LYS A 159 -3.50 -13.54 -10.59
CA LYS A 159 -4.61 -13.19 -11.48
C LYS A 159 -4.88 -11.69 -11.39
N PHE A 160 -5.06 -11.03 -12.53
CA PHE A 160 -5.23 -9.58 -12.58
C PHE A 160 -6.46 -9.08 -11.78
N GLU A 161 -7.56 -9.84 -11.76
CA GLU A 161 -8.74 -9.52 -10.93
C GLU A 161 -8.45 -9.55 -9.42
N THR A 162 -7.56 -10.44 -8.98
CA THR A 162 -7.06 -10.43 -7.59
C THR A 162 -6.25 -9.17 -7.34
N THR A 163 -5.38 -8.77 -8.27
CA THR A 163 -4.60 -7.54 -8.18
C THR A 163 -5.48 -6.29 -8.11
N LYS A 164 -6.57 -6.23 -8.89
CA LYS A 164 -7.58 -5.16 -8.82
C LYS A 164 -8.27 -5.06 -7.47
N THR A 165 -8.65 -6.20 -6.91
CA THR A 165 -9.28 -6.26 -5.57
C THR A 165 -8.32 -5.75 -4.51
N GLU A 166 -7.05 -6.16 -4.56
CA GLU A 166 -6.02 -5.72 -3.62
C GLU A 166 -5.67 -4.23 -3.79
N MET A 167 -5.72 -3.69 -5.00
CA MET A 167 -5.59 -2.24 -5.25
C MET A 167 -6.73 -1.47 -4.58
N GLY A 168 -7.98 -1.91 -4.74
CA GLY A 168 -9.12 -1.29 -4.05
C GLY A 168 -8.97 -1.32 -2.53
N ARG A 169 -8.49 -2.45 -1.97
CA ARG A 169 -8.17 -2.57 -0.54
C ARG A 169 -7.09 -1.58 -0.12
N MET A 170 -6.03 -1.43 -0.92
CA MET A 170 -4.93 -0.51 -0.65
C MET A 170 -5.38 0.95 -0.67
N VAL A 171 -6.09 1.38 -1.71
CA VAL A 171 -6.63 2.75 -1.82
C VAL A 171 -7.54 3.09 -0.64
N ASN A 172 -8.42 2.17 -0.24
CA ASN A 172 -9.28 2.36 0.94
C ASN A 172 -8.49 2.45 2.24
N LEU A 173 -7.43 1.65 2.38
CA LEU A 173 -6.57 1.69 3.56
C LEU A 173 -5.80 3.00 3.64
N LEU A 174 -5.32 3.52 2.51
CA LEU A 174 -4.62 4.80 2.47
C LEU A 174 -5.49 5.96 2.87
N LYS A 175 -6.83 5.89 2.80
CA LYS A 175 -7.69 6.96 3.35
C LYS A 175 -7.40 7.27 4.82
N ARG A 176 -6.85 6.32 5.58
CA ARG A 176 -6.41 6.52 6.97
C ARG A 176 -5.29 7.54 7.13
N VAL A 177 -4.58 7.93 6.05
CA VAL A 177 -3.53 8.95 6.16
C VAL A 177 -4.08 10.32 6.55
N SER A 178 -5.38 10.58 6.40
CA SER A 178 -6.00 11.80 6.94
C SER A 178 -6.04 11.81 8.47
N ASP A 179 -6.01 10.64 9.11
CA ASP A 179 -6.00 10.47 10.56
C ASP A 179 -4.58 10.35 11.14
N PHE A 180 -3.57 10.28 10.27
CA PHE A 180 -2.17 10.18 10.70
C PHE A 180 -1.65 11.56 11.06
N ASN A 181 -0.53 11.56 11.80
CA ASN A 181 0.28 12.75 11.98
C ASN A 181 1.61 12.50 11.25
N PRO A 182 1.99 13.29 10.24
CA PRO A 182 1.19 14.36 9.65
C PRO A 182 0.05 13.82 8.74
N PRO A 183 -1.07 14.56 8.61
CA PRO A 183 -2.21 14.10 7.81
C PRO A 183 -2.07 14.44 6.32
N VAL A 184 -2.77 13.68 5.46
CA VAL A 184 -3.01 14.07 4.05
C VAL A 184 -4.51 14.21 3.81
N HIS A 185 -4.94 15.35 3.29
CA HIS A 185 -6.36 15.76 3.32
C HIS A 185 -7.16 15.41 2.07
N ASN A 186 -6.51 15.42 0.90
CA ASN A 186 -7.18 15.34 -0.41
C ASN A 186 -6.79 14.09 -1.21
N ILE A 187 -6.43 12.99 -0.52
CA ILE A 187 -6.05 11.73 -1.18
C ILE A 187 -7.17 11.19 -2.10
N GLU A 188 -8.43 11.42 -1.74
CA GLU A 188 -9.56 10.97 -2.54
C GLU A 188 -9.62 11.66 -3.91
N ASP A 189 -9.16 12.91 -4.04
CA ASP A 189 -9.20 13.62 -5.33
C ASP A 189 -8.31 12.96 -6.39
N PHE A 190 -7.28 12.22 -5.95
CA PHE A 190 -6.32 11.57 -6.83
C PHE A 190 -6.55 10.07 -7.01
N PHE A 191 -7.12 9.41 -6.01
CA PHE A 191 -7.25 7.95 -5.98
C PHE A 191 -8.71 7.44 -5.95
N ASN A 192 -9.71 8.34 -5.84
CA ASN A 192 -11.12 7.99 -5.96
C ASN A 192 -11.54 8.11 -7.44
N HIS A 193 -11.61 6.97 -8.14
CA HIS A 193 -11.89 6.97 -9.57
C HIS A 193 -13.39 6.91 -9.90
N SER A 194 -13.80 7.69 -10.91
CA SER A 194 -15.15 7.66 -11.48
C SER A 194 -15.50 6.30 -12.10
N SER A 195 -14.51 5.60 -12.63
CA SER A 195 -14.60 4.21 -13.07
C SER A 195 -14.15 3.27 -11.96
N SER A 196 -14.93 2.24 -11.66
CA SER A 196 -14.52 1.19 -10.72
C SER A 196 -13.17 0.59 -11.11
N ILE A 197 -12.26 0.42 -10.16
CA ILE A 197 -10.97 -0.29 -10.35
C ILE A 197 -11.17 -1.65 -11.02
N GLN A 198 -12.32 -2.28 -10.77
CA GLN A 198 -12.69 -3.56 -11.38
C GLN A 198 -12.84 -3.50 -12.91
N ALA A 199 -13.21 -2.34 -13.46
CA ALA A 199 -13.38 -2.12 -14.89
C ALA A 199 -12.11 -1.68 -15.62
N MET A 200 -11.02 -1.37 -14.90
CA MET A 200 -9.80 -0.84 -15.51
C MET A 200 -9.11 -1.84 -16.43
N SER A 201 -8.61 -1.35 -17.56
CA SER A 201 -7.63 -2.04 -18.38
C SER A 201 -6.29 -2.18 -17.64
N LYS A 202 -5.42 -3.07 -18.11
CA LYS A 202 -4.06 -3.20 -17.56
C LYS A 202 -3.25 -1.91 -17.64
N LYS A 203 -3.46 -1.10 -18.68
CA LYS A 203 -2.75 0.17 -18.86
C LYS A 203 -3.20 1.20 -17.84
N GLU A 204 -4.51 1.41 -17.70
CA GLU A 204 -5.08 2.32 -16.70
C GLU A 204 -4.68 1.90 -15.28
N PHE A 205 -4.72 0.59 -15.00
CA PHE A 205 -4.29 0.05 -13.73
C PHE A 205 -2.81 0.31 -13.45
N LYS A 206 -1.93 0.10 -14.43
CA LYS A 206 -0.50 0.36 -14.26
C LYS A 206 -0.23 1.84 -14.01
N ASN A 207 -0.93 2.74 -14.71
CA ASN A 207 -0.83 4.17 -14.45
C ASN A 207 -1.26 4.53 -13.01
N LEU A 208 -2.34 3.92 -12.50
CA LEU A 208 -2.75 4.06 -11.10
C LEU A 208 -1.70 3.49 -10.13
N GLU A 209 -1.15 2.32 -10.41
CA GLU A 209 -0.08 1.69 -9.62
C GLU A 209 1.13 2.62 -9.49
N ASP A 210 1.59 3.21 -10.59
CA ASP A 210 2.76 4.11 -10.60
C ASP A 210 2.46 5.40 -9.80
N LYS A 211 1.26 5.99 -9.95
CA LYS A 211 0.83 7.15 -9.13
C LYS A 211 0.79 6.81 -7.64
N LEU A 212 0.28 5.62 -7.30
CA LEU A 212 0.19 5.15 -5.92
C LEU A 212 1.57 4.91 -5.30
N ASP A 213 2.47 4.28 -6.04
CA ASP A 213 3.84 4.01 -5.61
C ASP A 213 4.62 5.32 -5.41
N ALA A 214 4.42 6.31 -6.31
CA ALA A 214 4.97 7.65 -6.14
C ALA A 214 4.39 8.37 -4.92
N PHE A 215 3.07 8.28 -4.69
CA PHE A 215 2.44 8.82 -3.49
C PHE A 215 3.02 8.20 -2.21
N LEU A 216 3.21 6.88 -2.18
CA LEU A 216 3.82 6.21 -1.03
C LEU A 216 5.22 6.76 -0.76
N CYS A 217 6.04 6.97 -1.80
CA CYS A 217 7.37 7.57 -1.66
C CYS A 217 7.31 9.03 -1.16
N ALA A 218 6.34 9.83 -1.62
CA ALA A 218 6.13 11.21 -1.16
C ALA A 218 5.70 11.23 0.31
N TYR A 219 4.79 10.34 0.68
CA TYR A 219 4.30 10.21 2.05
C TYR A 219 5.36 9.68 3.00
N ALA A 220 6.27 8.81 2.52
CA ALA A 220 7.43 8.40 3.29
C ALA A 220 8.34 9.59 3.62
N ALA A 221 8.64 10.44 2.63
CA ALA A 221 9.39 11.68 2.85
C ALA A 221 8.68 12.62 3.85
N TYR A 222 7.36 12.80 3.70
CA TYR A 222 6.55 13.63 4.61
C TYR A 222 6.54 13.09 6.05
N TRP A 223 6.40 11.77 6.19
CA TRP A 223 6.45 11.11 7.49
C TRP A 223 7.82 11.27 8.15
N LEU A 224 8.91 10.98 7.43
CA LEU A 224 10.29 11.01 7.95
C LEU A 224 10.77 12.41 8.32
N ALA A 225 10.17 13.46 7.76
CA ALA A 225 10.44 14.83 8.19
C ALA A 225 9.90 15.13 9.61
N ASN A 226 8.84 14.42 10.00
CA ASN A 226 8.11 14.65 11.24
C ASN A 226 8.35 13.56 12.29
N HIS A 227 8.86 12.40 11.87
CA HIS A 227 8.99 11.20 12.68
C HIS A 227 10.28 10.44 12.36
N ASN A 228 10.65 9.52 13.25
CA ASN A 228 11.79 8.66 13.01
C ASN A 228 11.47 7.56 11.98
N GLY A 229 12.51 7.10 11.30
CA GLY A 229 12.50 5.90 10.47
C GLY A 229 13.69 5.00 10.77
N LYS A 230 13.93 4.03 9.87
CA LYS A 230 15.15 3.23 9.85
C LYS A 230 15.91 3.49 8.55
N VAL A 231 17.21 3.69 8.68
CA VAL A 231 18.17 3.77 7.57
C VAL A 231 18.97 2.47 7.57
N PHE A 232 19.05 1.83 6.42
CA PHE A 232 19.86 0.63 6.20
C PHE A 232 21.01 0.98 5.27
N GLY A 233 22.25 0.89 5.75
CA GLY A 233 23.43 1.32 5.00
C GLY A 233 23.84 2.76 5.33
N ASP A 234 24.56 3.41 4.41
CA ASP A 234 25.14 4.73 4.61
C ASP A 234 25.29 5.51 3.30
N ASP A 235 25.63 6.79 3.43
CA ASP A 235 25.73 7.73 2.30
C ASP A 235 26.95 7.47 1.39
N GLN A 236 27.87 6.57 1.77
CA GLN A 236 29.06 6.23 0.97
C GLN A 236 28.76 5.08 0.01
N ASP A 237 28.22 3.97 0.53
CA ASP A 237 28.03 2.72 -0.22
C ASP A 237 26.56 2.39 -0.54
N GLY A 238 25.68 3.33 -0.23
CA GLY A 238 24.26 3.25 -0.49
C GLY A 238 23.44 2.90 0.73
N PHE A 239 22.25 3.48 0.77
CA PHE A 239 21.33 3.36 1.89
C PHE A 239 19.91 3.13 1.39
N ILE A 240 19.03 2.65 2.27
CA ILE A 240 17.59 2.60 2.06
C ILE A 240 16.91 3.12 3.32
N THR A 241 15.98 4.06 3.17
CA THR A 241 15.27 4.69 4.27
C THR A 241 13.81 4.28 4.28
N ILE A 242 13.36 3.70 5.39
CA ILE A 242 11.98 3.23 5.58
C ILE A 242 11.33 3.97 6.76
N PRO A 243 10.16 4.60 6.57
CA PRO A 243 9.38 5.14 7.68
C PRO A 243 8.85 4.00 8.56
N ILE A 244 8.86 4.19 9.88
CA ILE A 244 8.34 3.19 10.82
C ILE A 244 7.31 3.86 11.71
N ILE A 245 6.09 3.35 11.69
CA ILE A 245 5.10 3.73 12.69
C ILE A 245 5.40 2.98 13.98
N ASP A 246 5.70 3.70 15.06
CA ASP A 246 5.84 3.08 16.37
C ASP A 246 4.44 2.91 16.99
N GLU A 247 3.87 1.71 16.85
CA GLU A 247 2.57 1.36 17.46
C GLU A 247 2.53 1.60 18.98
N ASN A 248 3.69 1.72 19.65
CA ASN A 248 3.80 2.04 21.06
C ASN A 248 3.91 3.54 21.35
N LYS A 249 4.53 4.38 20.51
CA LYS A 249 4.56 5.85 20.70
C LYS A 249 3.26 6.55 20.32
N VAL A 250 2.41 5.92 19.50
CA VAL A 250 0.99 6.27 19.38
C VAL A 250 0.26 6.13 20.74
N ARG A 251 0.84 5.42 21.73
CA ARG A 251 0.20 5.18 23.04
C ARG A 251 0.42 6.27 24.09
N ASP A 252 1.43 7.14 23.95
CA ASP A 252 1.89 8.02 25.05
C ASP A 252 1.72 9.54 24.82
N GLY A 253 1.25 9.98 23.66
CA GLY A 253 1.19 11.40 23.32
C GLY A 253 -0.21 12.02 23.33
N LYS A 254 -0.91 12.07 24.48
CA LYS A 254 -2.07 12.94 24.78
C LYS A 254 -3.01 13.33 23.61
N SER A 255 -3.39 12.37 22.78
CA SER A 255 -4.57 12.43 21.94
C SER A 255 -5.35 11.18 22.26
N GLU A 256 -6.66 11.30 22.50
CA GLU A 256 -7.51 10.15 22.77
C GLU A 256 -7.23 9.05 21.73
N ARG A 257 -7.09 7.80 22.17
CA ARG A 257 -6.76 6.66 21.30
C ARG A 257 -7.85 6.49 20.23
N ILE A 258 -7.72 7.13 19.08
CA ILE A 258 -8.60 6.88 17.94
C ILE A 258 -8.00 5.71 17.16
N LYS A 259 -8.44 4.50 17.47
CA LYS A 259 -8.25 3.37 16.56
C LYS A 259 -9.41 3.39 15.57
N VAL A 260 -9.13 3.90 14.37
CA VAL A 260 -10.12 3.97 13.28
C VAL A 260 -10.29 2.57 12.71
N TYR A 261 -11.53 2.12 12.65
CA TYR A 261 -11.92 0.84 12.07
C TYR A 261 -12.92 1.10 10.94
N ASN A 262 -12.63 0.60 9.75
CA ASN A 262 -13.56 0.63 8.61
C ASN A 262 -14.10 -0.78 8.35
N LYS A 263 -14.67 -1.38 9.39
CA LYS A 263 -15.26 -2.71 9.31
C LYS A 263 -16.69 -2.69 9.80
N LEU A 264 -17.51 -3.53 9.18
CA LEU A 264 -18.85 -3.77 9.67
C LEU A 264 -18.75 -4.53 11.01
N ILE A 265 -19.48 -4.08 12.02
CA ILE A 265 -19.52 -4.67 13.36
C ILE A 265 -20.94 -5.11 13.69
N ARG A 266 -21.09 -6.08 14.60
CA ARG A 266 -22.40 -6.46 15.13
C ARG A 266 -22.97 -5.36 16.03
N ASP A 267 -24.29 -5.31 16.13
CA ASP A 267 -25.03 -4.25 16.85
C ASP A 267 -24.66 -4.06 18.32
N LYS A 268 -24.12 -5.10 18.96
CA LYS A 268 -23.71 -5.08 20.38
C LYS A 268 -22.24 -4.73 20.61
N ILE A 269 -21.43 -4.67 19.55
CA ILE A 269 -20.00 -4.36 19.65
C ILE A 269 -19.75 -2.95 20.21
N PRO A 270 -20.51 -1.90 19.86
CA PRO A 270 -20.31 -0.57 20.46
C PRO A 270 -20.42 -0.60 21.98
N GLN A 271 -21.42 -1.28 22.53
CA GLN A 271 -21.64 -1.40 23.98
C GLN A 271 -20.52 -2.19 24.65
N ILE A 272 -20.07 -3.29 24.03
CA ILE A 272 -18.93 -4.07 24.54
C ILE A 272 -17.64 -3.24 24.57
N ILE A 273 -17.43 -2.38 23.56
CA ILE A 273 -16.29 -1.44 23.52
C ILE A 273 -16.41 -0.42 24.65
N GLU A 274 -17.60 0.15 24.87
CA GLU A 274 -17.87 1.14 25.92
C GLU A 274 -17.70 0.55 27.33
N GLU A 275 -18.20 -0.66 27.57
CA GLU A 275 -18.00 -1.41 28.83
C GLU A 275 -16.50 -1.66 29.14
N SER A 276 -15.66 -1.72 28.10
CA SER A 276 -14.20 -1.85 28.26
C SER A 276 -13.48 -0.52 28.58
N GLY A 277 -14.23 0.57 28.82
CA GLY A 277 -13.70 1.89 29.13
C GLY A 277 -13.17 2.66 27.91
N LYS A 278 -13.56 2.27 26.70
CA LYS A 278 -13.21 2.94 25.44
C LYS A 278 -14.43 3.68 24.87
N LYS A 279 -14.21 4.60 23.93
CA LYS A 279 -15.31 5.27 23.20
C LYS A 279 -15.48 4.63 21.82
N ALA A 280 -16.70 4.19 21.50
CA ALA A 280 -17.04 3.74 20.16
C ALA A 280 -17.57 4.93 19.33
N ILE A 281 -16.96 5.19 18.18
CA ILE A 281 -17.48 6.13 17.17
C ILE A 281 -18.04 5.27 16.04
N ILE A 282 -19.33 5.43 15.72
CA ILE A 282 -20.04 4.57 14.77
C ILE A 282 -20.84 5.40 13.77
N GLU A 283 -20.93 4.89 12.54
CA GLU A 283 -21.81 5.40 11.50
C GLU A 283 -22.78 4.29 11.07
N LYS A 284 -24.05 4.64 10.84
CA LYS A 284 -25.03 3.70 10.27
C LYS A 284 -24.94 3.76 8.75
N VAL A 285 -24.57 2.64 8.14
CA VAL A 285 -24.45 2.51 6.68
C VAL A 285 -25.73 1.93 6.09
N SER A 286 -26.13 2.38 4.90
CA SER A 286 -27.34 1.89 4.21
C SER A 286 -27.14 1.83 2.69
N GLY A 287 -28.10 1.22 1.98
CA GLY A 287 -28.08 1.13 0.52
C GLY A 287 -26.89 0.33 -0.01
N LYS A 288 -26.37 0.72 -1.18
CA LYS A 288 -25.32 -0.03 -1.89
C LYS A 288 -24.02 -0.19 -1.07
N GLY A 289 -23.61 0.86 -0.34
CA GLY A 289 -22.39 0.82 0.48
C GLY A 289 -22.46 -0.21 1.62
N TYR A 290 -23.65 -0.54 2.11
CA TYR A 290 -23.82 -1.59 3.11
C TYR A 290 -23.55 -2.99 2.54
N LEU A 291 -23.99 -3.27 1.31
CA LEU A 291 -23.68 -4.56 0.65
C LEU A 291 -22.18 -4.72 0.39
N ASP A 292 -21.48 -3.64 0.02
CA ASP A 292 -20.04 -3.68 -0.19
C ASP A 292 -19.30 -4.02 1.11
N LEU A 293 -19.73 -3.44 2.24
CA LEU A 293 -19.21 -3.76 3.57
C LEU A 293 -19.53 -5.19 4.01
N LEU A 294 -20.74 -5.70 3.71
CA LEU A 294 -21.09 -7.10 3.98
C LEU A 294 -20.22 -8.09 3.19
N ASN A 295 -19.95 -7.80 1.92
CA ASN A 295 -19.07 -8.64 1.10
C ASN A 295 -17.62 -8.59 1.60
N ALA A 296 -17.14 -7.42 2.01
CA ALA A 296 -15.83 -7.29 2.65
C ALA A 296 -15.75 -8.10 3.95
N LYS A 297 -16.79 -8.00 4.79
CA LYS A 297 -16.89 -8.75 6.05
C LYS A 297 -16.94 -10.25 5.81
N LEU A 298 -17.65 -10.73 4.79
CA LEU A 298 -17.67 -12.15 4.40
C LEU A 298 -16.27 -12.68 4.05
N GLY A 299 -15.46 -11.84 3.38
CA GLY A 299 -14.06 -12.16 3.09
C GLY A 299 -13.17 -12.18 4.33
N GLU A 300 -13.38 -11.25 5.27
CA GLU A 300 -12.72 -11.21 6.59
C GLU A 300 -12.97 -12.51 7.36
N GLU A 301 -14.24 -12.89 7.57
CA GLU A 301 -14.60 -14.11 8.33
C GLU A 301 -14.10 -15.40 7.65
N LEU A 302 -14.10 -15.44 6.31
CA LEU A 302 -13.55 -16.59 5.59
C LEU A 302 -12.05 -16.73 5.85
N GLN A 303 -11.32 -15.61 5.86
CA GLN A 303 -9.90 -15.64 6.15
C GLN A 303 -9.64 -16.03 7.61
N GLU A 304 -10.43 -15.53 8.56
CA GLU A 304 -10.33 -15.90 9.98
C GLU A 304 -10.60 -17.41 10.20
N TYR A 305 -11.58 -17.99 9.49
CA TYR A 305 -11.79 -19.45 9.48
C TYR A 305 -10.61 -20.22 8.89
N LEU A 306 -10.06 -19.77 7.76
CA LEU A 306 -8.91 -20.45 7.12
C LEU A 306 -7.67 -20.43 8.02
N ASP A 307 -7.49 -19.37 8.81
CA ASP A 307 -6.35 -19.19 9.71
C ASP A 307 -6.52 -19.98 11.02
N SER A 308 -7.71 -19.96 11.62
CA SER A 308 -7.97 -20.55 12.94
C SER A 308 -8.53 -21.97 12.90
N GLN A 309 -9.21 -22.33 11.80
CA GLN A 309 -10.04 -23.54 11.66
C GLN A 309 -11.12 -23.70 12.75
N SER A 310 -11.48 -22.61 13.42
CA SER A 310 -12.44 -22.59 14.53
C SER A 310 -13.89 -22.67 14.02
N VAL A 311 -14.76 -23.31 14.81
CA VAL A 311 -16.19 -23.43 14.52
C VAL A 311 -16.91 -22.10 14.78
N GLU A 312 -16.39 -21.29 15.70
CA GLU A 312 -16.87 -19.95 16.00
C GLU A 312 -16.82 -19.07 14.74
N GLU A 313 -15.73 -19.11 13.97
CA GLU A 313 -15.63 -18.34 12.71
C GLU A 313 -16.59 -18.82 11.62
N LEU A 314 -16.99 -20.11 11.64
CA LEU A 314 -18.06 -20.60 10.76
C LEU A 314 -19.43 -20.01 11.16
N ALA A 315 -19.67 -19.77 12.45
CA ALA A 315 -20.90 -19.13 12.90
C ALA A 315 -20.93 -17.66 12.46
N ASP A 316 -19.79 -16.98 12.50
CA ASP A 316 -19.65 -15.59 12.05
C ASP A 316 -19.85 -15.46 10.53
N LEU A 317 -19.29 -16.40 9.75
CA LEU A 317 -19.60 -16.53 8.32
C LEU A 317 -21.10 -16.66 8.04
N VAL A 318 -21.80 -17.52 8.79
CA VAL A 318 -23.26 -17.71 8.61
C VAL A 318 -24.04 -16.45 8.96
N GLU A 319 -23.64 -15.72 10.00
CA GLU A 319 -24.27 -14.46 10.39
C GLU A 319 -24.16 -13.42 9.26
N VAL A 320 -22.98 -13.29 8.64
CA VAL A 320 -22.79 -12.40 7.49
C VAL A 320 -23.62 -12.85 6.28
N VAL A 321 -23.71 -14.15 6.01
CA VAL A 321 -24.58 -14.69 4.94
C VAL A 321 -26.03 -14.30 5.19
N TYR A 322 -26.53 -14.42 6.43
CA TYR A 322 -27.90 -14.01 6.76
C TYR A 322 -28.14 -12.52 6.57
N ALA A 323 -27.21 -11.66 6.97
CA ALA A 323 -27.32 -10.22 6.72
C ALA A 323 -27.35 -9.89 5.21
N ILE A 324 -26.60 -10.63 4.37
CA ILE A 324 -26.65 -10.51 2.91
C ILE A 324 -28.01 -10.97 2.35
N LEU A 325 -28.58 -12.06 2.87
CA LEU A 325 -29.92 -12.52 2.47
C LEU A 325 -30.99 -11.49 2.81
N ASP A 326 -30.93 -10.91 4.01
CA ASP A 326 -31.85 -9.87 4.46
C ASP A 326 -31.74 -8.63 3.56
N TYR A 327 -30.52 -8.20 3.21
CA TYR A 327 -30.31 -7.11 2.24
C TYR A 327 -30.91 -7.42 0.86
N LYS A 328 -30.81 -8.67 0.41
CA LYS A 328 -31.36 -9.14 -0.88
C LYS A 328 -32.86 -9.41 -0.85
N GLY A 329 -33.50 -9.32 0.31
CA GLY A 329 -34.91 -9.65 0.49
C GLY A 329 -35.21 -11.15 0.36
N VAL A 330 -34.22 -12.03 0.58
CA VAL A 330 -34.38 -13.48 0.50
C VAL A 330 -34.58 -14.03 1.91
N SER A 331 -35.68 -14.75 2.14
CA SER A 331 -35.94 -15.32 3.46
C SER A 331 -35.03 -16.52 3.74
N ARG A 332 -34.76 -16.81 5.02
CA ARG A 332 -34.01 -18.02 5.42
C ARG A 332 -34.67 -19.31 4.92
N GLN A 333 -36.00 -19.35 4.89
CA GLN A 333 -36.75 -20.51 4.39
C GLN A 333 -36.54 -20.72 2.89
N GLU A 334 -36.55 -19.63 2.12
CA GLU A 334 -36.27 -19.66 0.68
C GLU A 334 -34.83 -20.09 0.41
N PHE A 335 -33.86 -19.54 1.15
CA PHE A 335 -32.46 -19.92 1.04
C PHE A 335 -32.23 -21.40 1.38
N GLU A 336 -32.85 -21.91 2.44
CA GLU A 336 -32.80 -23.33 2.78
C GLU A 336 -33.47 -24.20 1.71
N GLY A 337 -34.54 -23.71 1.06
CA GLY A 337 -35.14 -24.35 -0.10
C GLY A 337 -34.14 -24.50 -1.25
N ILE A 338 -33.46 -23.41 -1.63
CA ILE A 338 -32.43 -23.41 -2.68
C ILE A 338 -31.29 -24.37 -2.32
N ARG A 339 -30.84 -24.37 -1.06
CA ARG A 339 -29.75 -25.26 -0.58
C ARG A 339 -30.14 -26.73 -0.70
N LYS A 340 -31.35 -27.09 -0.27
CA LYS A 340 -31.87 -28.47 -0.35
C LYS A 340 -32.06 -28.93 -1.79
N GLN A 341 -32.66 -28.10 -2.64
CA GLN A 341 -32.83 -28.40 -4.06
C GLN A 341 -31.48 -28.68 -4.74
N LYS A 342 -30.45 -27.85 -4.50
CA LYS A 342 -29.10 -28.10 -5.04
C LYS A 342 -28.50 -29.42 -4.54
N ALA A 343 -28.73 -29.77 -3.27
CA ALA A 343 -28.24 -31.02 -2.70
C ALA A 343 -28.97 -32.25 -3.27
N GLU A 344 -30.24 -32.12 -3.63
CA GLU A 344 -31.03 -33.16 -4.31
C GLU A 344 -30.60 -33.31 -5.78
N GLU A 345 -30.44 -32.20 -6.51
CA GLU A 345 -30.08 -32.20 -7.94
C GLU A 345 -28.63 -32.62 -8.21
N ARG A 346 -27.69 -32.21 -7.34
CA ARG A 346 -26.25 -32.31 -7.61
C ARG A 346 -25.48 -33.10 -6.55
N GLY A 347 -26.17 -33.61 -5.54
CA GLY A 347 -25.54 -34.21 -4.38
C GLY A 347 -24.96 -33.17 -3.41
N ALA A 348 -24.37 -33.69 -2.33
CA ALA A 348 -23.68 -32.89 -1.30
C ALA A 348 -22.25 -33.38 -1.14
N PHE A 349 -21.44 -32.68 -0.36
CA PHE A 349 -20.03 -33.03 -0.11
C PHE A 349 -19.82 -34.28 0.77
N ARG A 350 -20.78 -35.20 0.84
CA ARG A 350 -20.73 -36.41 1.69
C ARG A 350 -19.73 -37.43 1.18
N ASP A 351 -19.60 -37.54 -0.14
CA ASP A 351 -18.74 -38.53 -0.80
C ASP A 351 -17.27 -38.09 -0.88
N LYS A 352 -16.94 -36.86 -0.43
CA LYS A 352 -15.56 -36.31 -0.34
C LYS A 352 -14.79 -36.40 -1.66
N LEU A 353 -15.48 -36.20 -2.77
CA LEU A 353 -14.91 -36.34 -4.11
C LEU A 353 -14.03 -35.14 -4.47
N LEU A 354 -12.85 -35.41 -5.03
CA LEU A 354 -11.96 -34.44 -5.64
C LEU A 354 -11.87 -34.73 -7.14
N LEU A 355 -12.26 -33.77 -7.97
CA LEU A 355 -12.10 -33.86 -9.43
C LEU A 355 -10.65 -33.54 -9.80
N ILE A 356 -9.92 -34.53 -10.33
CA ILE A 356 -8.49 -34.37 -10.70
C ILE A 356 -8.32 -33.95 -12.16
N GLU A 357 -9.01 -34.62 -13.07
CA GLU A 357 -8.96 -34.34 -14.51
C GLU A 357 -10.27 -34.74 -15.18
N VAL A 358 -10.57 -34.10 -16.31
CA VAL A 358 -11.67 -34.47 -17.21
C VAL A 358 -11.05 -34.66 -18.58
N CYS A 359 -11.23 -35.84 -19.18
CA CYS A 359 -10.81 -36.12 -20.54
C CYS A 359 -12.03 -36.12 -21.45
N ASP A 360 -11.88 -35.55 -22.65
CA ASP A 360 -12.86 -35.72 -23.71
C ASP A 360 -12.90 -37.20 -24.14
N GLY A 361 -14.10 -37.72 -24.38
CA GLY A 361 -14.35 -39.12 -24.76
C GLY A 361 -14.05 -39.46 -26.20
#